data_AF-A0A954XRK5-F1
#
_entry.id   AF-A0A954XRK5-F1
#
_cell.length_a   1.000
_cell.length_b   1.000
_cell.length_c   1.000
_cell.angle_alpha   90.00
_cell.angle_beta   90.00
_cell.angle_gamma   90.00
#
_symmetry.space_group_name_H-M   'P 1'
#
loop_
_entity.id
_entity.type
_entity.pdbx_description
1 polymer ?
#
loop_
_entity_poly.entity_id
_entity_poly.type
_entity_poly.pdbx_seq_one_letter_code
_entity_poly.pdbx_strand_id
1 'polypeptide(L)' 'MQPIPARDRLIVALDVADVATAEALVTTLDGSVGFYKVGLQLIFAGGIDFARNLVAAGKNVFLDAKLLDI' A
#
# COMPACT_ATOMS: atom_id res chain seq x y z
N MET A 1 26.78 -3.87 3.57
CA MET A 1 25.35 -3.79 3.20
C MET A 1 25.03 -2.32 2.96
N GLN A 2 24.47 -1.95 1.80
CA GLN A 2 24.09 -0.55 1.59
C GLN A 2 22.84 -0.21 2.42
N PRO A 3 22.74 1.01 2.98
CA PRO A 3 21.57 1.43 3.75
C PRO A 3 20.35 1.55 2.82
N ILE A 4 19.21 1.06 3.31
CA ILE A 4 17.93 1.21 2.60
C ILE A 4 17.55 2.70 2.59
N PRO A 5 17.17 3.29 1.43
CA PRO A 5 16.71 4.67 1.36
C PRO A 5 15.55 4.94 2.32
N ALA A 6 15.49 6.14 2.92
CA ALA A 6 14.47 6.48 3.92
C ALA A 6 13.02 6.24 3.44
N ARG A 7 12.72 6.60 2.18
CA ARG A 7 11.41 6.39 1.53
C ARG A 7 10.99 4.92 1.44
N ASP A 8 11.96 4.00 1.44
CA ASP A 8 11.77 2.57 1.28
C ASP A 8 11.79 1.83 2.65
N ARG A 9 12.04 2.58 3.75
CA ARG A 9 12.03 2.06 5.13
C ARG A 9 10.69 2.22 5.84
N LEU A 10 9.81 3.07 5.31
CA LEU A 10 8.48 3.33 5.86
C LEU A 10 7.44 2.55 5.06
N ILE A 11 6.57 1.83 5.78
CA ILE A 11 5.39 1.19 5.20
C ILE A 11 4.18 1.99 5.67
N VAL A 12 3.45 2.60 4.74
CA VAL A 12 2.21 3.33 5.05
C VAL A 12 1.03 2.39 4.98
N ALA A 13 0.28 2.29 6.07
CA ALA A 13 -0.98 1.58 6.13
C ALA A 13 -2.09 2.40 5.46
N LEU A 14 -2.65 1.88 4.37
CA LEU A 14 -3.81 2.47 3.70
C LEU A 14 -5.09 1.99 4.38
N ASP A 15 -5.26 2.35 5.65
CA ASP A 15 -6.40 1.97 6.47
C ASP A 15 -7.58 2.94 6.22
N VAL A 16 -8.10 2.88 5.00
CA VAL A 16 -9.24 3.67 4.50
C VAL A 16 -10.30 2.77 3.89
N ALA A 17 -11.52 3.29 3.78
CA ALA A 17 -12.69 2.47 3.45
C ALA A 17 -12.81 2.08 1.97
N ASP A 18 -12.21 2.86 1.07
CA ASP A 18 -12.39 2.71 -0.36
C ASP A 18 -11.10 3.04 -1.15
N VAL A 19 -11.06 2.58 -2.39
CA VAL A 19 -9.91 2.72 -3.29
C VAL A 19 -9.63 4.17 -3.66
N ALA A 20 -10.66 5.00 -3.85
CA ALA A 20 -10.46 6.39 -4.27
C ALA A 20 -9.74 7.20 -3.18
N THR A 21 -10.12 6.99 -1.91
CA THR A 21 -9.42 7.59 -0.76
C THR A 21 -7.98 7.07 -0.66
N ALA A 22 -7.75 5.78 -0.93
CA ALA A 22 -6.41 5.19 -0.93
C ALA A 22 -5.51 5.77 -2.03
N GLU A 23 -6.04 5.94 -3.24
CA GLU A 23 -5.36 6.57 -4.38
C GLU A 23 -4.98 8.03 -4.08
N ALA A 24 -5.88 8.79 -3.44
CA ALA A 24 -5.60 10.16 -3.03
C ALA A 24 -4.44 10.25 -2.02
N LEU A 25 -4.37 9.31 -1.07
CA LEU A 25 -3.26 9.22 -0.11
C LEU A 25 -1.95 8.85 -0.80
N VAL A 26 -1.95 7.86 -1.69
CA VAL A 26 -0.75 7.48 -2.45
C VAL A 26 -0.24 8.64 -3.29
N THR A 27 -1.14 9.39 -3.93
CA THR A 27 -0.79 10.58 -4.71
C THR A 27 -0.17 11.66 -3.82
N THR A 28 -0.74 11.91 -2.65
CA THR A 28 -0.23 12.90 -1.69
C THR A 28 1.16 12.52 -1.17
N LEU A 29 1.45 11.23 -1.03
CA LEU A 29 2.69 10.70 -0.47
C LEU A 29 3.74 10.36 -1.55
N ASP A 30 3.46 10.65 -2.82
CA ASP A 30 4.36 10.31 -3.92
C ASP A 30 5.72 10.99 -3.75
N GLY A 31 6.79 10.29 -4.16
CA GLY A 31 8.17 10.69 -3.92
C GLY A 31 8.67 10.57 -2.48
N SER A 32 7.78 10.56 -1.48
CA SER A 32 8.13 10.49 -0.05
C SER A 32 8.11 9.06 0.50
N VAL A 33 7.18 8.23 0.02
CA VAL A 33 7.02 6.82 0.47
C VAL A 33 6.95 5.88 -0.73
N GLY A 34 7.70 4.78 -0.64
CA GLY A 34 7.76 3.73 -1.66
C GLY A 34 6.97 2.45 -1.33
N PHE A 35 6.50 2.27 -0.09
CA PHE A 35 5.91 1.02 0.39
C PHE A 35 4.55 1.25 1.07
N TYR A 36 3.53 0.56 0.59
CA TYR A 36 2.16 0.63 1.10
C TYR A 36 1.66 -0.74 1.57
N LYS A 37 0.89 -0.74 2.67
CA LYS A 37 0.13 -1.90 3.16
C LYS A 37 -1.33 -1.73 2.78
N VAL A 38 -1.90 -2.73 2.11
CA VAL A 38 -3.32 -2.81 1.77
C VAL A 38 -3.96 -3.81 2.74
N GLY A 39 -4.82 -3.31 3.63
CA GLY A 39 -5.49 -4.11 4.65
C GLY A 39 -6.75 -4.80 4.16
N LEU A 40 -7.29 -5.70 4.99
CA LEU A 40 -8.44 -6.57 4.70
C LEU A 40 -9.68 -5.80 4.21
N GLN A 41 -10.05 -4.68 4.85
CA GLN A 41 -11.19 -3.88 4.42
C GLN A 41 -11.01 -3.36 2.99
N LEU A 42 -9.85 -2.79 2.69
CA LEU A 42 -9.55 -2.26 1.37
C LEU A 42 -9.47 -3.40 0.33
N ILE A 43 -8.92 -4.57 0.69
CA ILE A 43 -8.92 -5.77 -0.17
C ILE A 43 -10.32 -6.09 -0.67
N PHE A 44 -11.32 -6.13 0.23
CA PHE A 44 -12.72 -6.39 -0.15
C PHE A 44 -13.40 -5.23 -0.90
N ALA A 45 -12.87 -4.01 -0.79
CA ALA A 45 -13.37 -2.83 -1.50
C ALA A 45 -12.75 -2.62 -2.90
N GLY A 46 -12.11 -3.65 -3.48
CA GLY A 46 -11.40 -3.55 -4.77
C GLY A 46 -9.88 -3.34 -4.66
N GLY A 47 -9.35 -3.43 -3.44
CA GLY A 47 -7.94 -3.20 -3.12
C GLY A 47 -6.95 -4.14 -3.80
N ILE A 48 -7.41 -5.27 -4.35
CA ILE A 48 -6.55 -6.20 -5.10
C ILE A 48 -6.14 -5.61 -6.46
N ASP A 49 -7.07 -5.02 -7.21
CA ASP A 49 -6.73 -4.36 -8.48
C ASP A 49 -5.93 -3.09 -8.24
N PHE A 50 -6.28 -2.33 -7.20
CA PHE A 50 -5.49 -1.20 -6.74
C PHE A 50 -4.05 -1.60 -6.39
N ALA A 51 -3.84 -2.70 -5.65
CA ALA A 51 -2.52 -3.24 -5.34
C ALA A 51 -1.72 -3.60 -6.61
N ARG A 52 -2.38 -4.17 -7.63
CA ARG A 52 -1.74 -4.43 -8.94
C ARG A 52 -1.27 -3.14 -9.60
N ASN A 53 -2.09 -2.09 -9.57
CA ASN A 53 -1.74 -0.77 -10.13
C ASN A 53 -0.54 -0.16 -9.40
N LEU A 54 -0.48 -0.27 -8.08
CA LEU A 54 0.66 0.21 -7.29
C LEU A 54 1.97 -0.51 -7.66
N VAL A 55 1.92 -1.83 -7.81
CA VAL A 55 3.07 -2.62 -8.26
C VAL A 55 3.49 -2.22 -9.68
N ALA A 56 2.54 -2.03 -10.59
CA ALA A 56 2.82 -1.55 -11.94
C ALA A 56 3.46 -0.14 -11.96
N ALA A 57 3.13 0.71 -10.98
CA ALA A 57 3.74 2.02 -10.76
C ALA A 57 5.09 1.96 -10.01
N GLY A 58 5.65 0.77 -9.78
CA GLY A 58 6.95 0.58 -9.12
C GLY A 58 6.93 0.78 -7.61
N LYS A 59 5.76 0.73 -6.96
CA LYS A 59 5.64 0.76 -5.51
C LYS A 59 5.75 -0.64 -4.91
N ASN A 60 6.31 -0.72 -3.71
CA ASN A 60 6.27 -1.94 -2.90
C ASN A 60 4.89 -2.07 -2.24
N VAL A 61 4.32 -3.27 -2.23
CA VAL A 61 2.99 -3.54 -1.67
C VAL A 61 3.01 -4.73 -0.74
N PHE A 62 2.43 -4.56 0.45
CA PHE A 62 2.17 -5.62 1.41
C PHE A 62 0.65 -5.85 1.50
N LEU A 63 0.20 -7.03 1.07
CA LEU A 63 -1.18 -7.45 1.23
C LEU A 63 -1.37 -8.06 2.61
N ASP A 64 -1.98 -7.29 3.52
CA ASP A 64 -2.30 -7.71 4.88
C ASP A 64 -3.68 -8.39 4.90
N ALA A 65 -3.75 -9.55 4.24
CA ALA A 65 -4.98 -10.31 4.02
C ALA A 65 -5.42 -11.16 5.22
N LYS A 66 -4.60 -11.23 6.28
CA LYS A 66 -4.88 -11.95 7.53
C LYS A 66 -5.41 -13.39 7.33
N LEU A 67 -4.82 -14.13 6.40
CA LEU A 67 -5.33 -15.44 5.94
C LEU A 67 -5.47 -16.50 7.04
N LEU A 68 -4.75 -16.37 8.15
CA LEU A 68 -4.74 -17.30 9.28
C LEU A 68 -4.97 -16.57 10.61
N ASP A 69 -5.71 -15.46 10.59
CA ASP A 69 -6.09 -14.80 11.84
C ASP A 69 -7.02 -15.68 12.69
N ILE A 70 -7.00 -15.47 14.01
CA ILE A 70 -7.74 -16.25 15.01
C ILE A 70 -9.23 -15.91 15.07
#